data_AF-A0A3B9BVM6-F1
#
_entry.id   AF-A0A3B9BVM6-F1
#
_cell.length_a   1.000
_cell.length_b   1.000
_cell.length_c   1.000
_cell.angle_alpha   90.00
_cell.angle_beta   90.00
_cell.angle_gamma   90.00
#
_symmetry.space_group_name_H-M   'P 1'
#
loop_
_entity.id
_entity.type
_entity.pdbx_description
1 polymer ?
#
loop_
_entity_poly.entity_id
_entity_poly.type
_entity_poly.pdbx_seq_one_letter_code
_entity_poly.pdbx_strand_id
1 'polypeptide(L)' 'MSGATAQDFAKWEDHAKSVDYHALVFIIQDCRNARQAMKGWNPEKENFYADQGMTYSDELRRRIK' A
#
# COMPACT_ATOMS: atom_id res chain seq x y z
N MET A 1 2.38 -19.46 0.56
CA MET A 1 2.97 -18.11 0.59
C MET A 1 2.03 -17.24 1.40
N SER A 2 2.41 -16.81 2.60
CA SER A 2 1.65 -15.81 3.33
C SER A 2 2.11 -14.42 2.92
N GLY A 3 1.15 -13.51 2.68
CA GLY A 3 1.41 -12.18 2.15
C GLY A 3 0.33 -11.72 1.17
N ALA A 4 0.59 -10.59 0.50
CA ALA A 4 -0.28 -10.06 -0.55
C ALA A 4 -0.28 -10.98 -1.79
N THR A 5 -1.45 -11.20 -2.37
CA THR A 5 -1.60 -11.98 -3.61
C THR A 5 -1.53 -11.08 -4.84
N ALA A 6 -1.30 -11.66 -6.01
CA ALA A 6 -1.38 -10.93 -7.29
C ALA A 6 -2.74 -10.22 -7.48
N GLN A 7 -3.83 -10.81 -6.97
CA GLN A 7 -5.16 -10.19 -7.01
C GLN A 7 -5.24 -8.96 -6.10
N ASP A 8 -4.56 -8.97 -4.95
CA ASP A 8 -4.48 -7.81 -4.06
C ASP A 8 -3.76 -6.65 -4.75
N PHE A 9 -2.63 -6.92 -5.40
CA PHE A 9 -1.91 -5.91 -6.18
C PHE A 9 -2.78 -5.30 -7.28
N ALA A 10 -3.45 -6.13 -8.09
CA ALA A 10 -4.36 -5.65 -9.13
C ALA A 10 -5.45 -4.73 -8.56
N LYS A 11 -6.06 -5.13 -7.44
CA LYS A 11 -7.08 -4.32 -6.75
C LYS A 11 -6.51 -2.99 -6.27
N TRP A 12 -5.31 -2.97 -5.69
CA TRP A 12 -4.71 -1.74 -5.18
C TRP A 12 -4.26 -0.82 -6.31
N GLU A 13 -3.74 -1.36 -7.41
CA GLU A 13 -3.37 -0.57 -8.58
C GLU A 13 -4.60 0.09 -9.21
N ASP A 14 -5.70 -0.65 -9.37
CA ASP A 14 -6.94 -0.11 -9.93
C ASP A 14 -7.55 0.96 -9.01
N HIS A 15 -7.52 0.73 -7.70
CA HIS A 15 -7.96 1.73 -6.73
C HIS A 15 -7.03 2.96 -6.69
N ALA A 16 -5.71 2.77 -6.76
CA ALA A 16 -4.75 3.86 -6.77
C ALA A 16 -5.00 4.82 -7.94
N LYS A 17 -5.36 4.28 -9.13
CA LYS A 17 -5.71 5.08 -10.31
C LYS A 17 -7.02 5.85 -10.14
N SER A 18 -7.97 5.38 -9.32
CA SER A 18 -9.29 6.01 -9.16
C SER A 18 -9.32 7.13 -8.12
N VAL A 19 -8.38 7.17 -7.18
CA VAL A 19 -8.32 8.19 -6.12
C VAL A 19 -7.48 9.41 -6.52
N ASP A 20 -7.70 10.55 -5.85
CA ASP A 20 -6.92 11.77 -6.07
C ASP A 20 -5.54 11.76 -5.37
N TYR A 21 -4.75 12.81 -5.60
CA TYR A 21 -3.42 12.95 -5.01
C TYR A 21 -3.43 12.93 -3.47
N HIS A 22 -4.37 13.65 -2.84
CA HIS A 22 -4.42 13.76 -1.38
C HIS A 22 -4.80 12.42 -0.74
N ALA A 23 -5.74 11.72 -1.35
CA ALA A 23 -6.12 10.37 -0.97
C ALA A 23 -4.95 9.40 -1.10
N LEU A 24 -4.16 9.45 -2.18
CA LEU A 24 -2.94 8.63 -2.32
C LEU A 24 -1.97 8.87 -1.16
N VAL A 25 -1.66 10.15 -0.86
CA VAL A 25 -0.75 10.50 0.24
C VAL A 25 -1.26 9.97 1.58
N PHE A 26 -2.56 10.13 1.84
CA PHE A 26 -3.19 9.65 3.07
C PHE A 26 -3.11 8.12 3.18
N ILE A 27 -3.50 7.38 2.13
CA ILE A 27 -3.47 5.91 2.10
C ILE A 27 -2.04 5.40 2.33
N ILE A 28 -1.03 6.01 1.69
CA ILE A 28 0.38 5.63 1.87
C ILE A 28 0.79 5.82 3.34
N GLN A 29 0.40 6.93 3.96
CA GLN A 29 0.72 7.17 5.36
C GLN A 29 0.02 6.18 6.30
N ASP A 30 -1.24 5.85 6.01
CA ASP A 30 -1.98 4.87 6.79
C ASP A 30 -1.35 3.47 6.69
N CYS A 31 -0.94 3.05 5.49
CA CYS A 31 -0.20 1.80 5.28
C CYS A 31 1.10 1.77 6.09
N ARG A 32 1.83 2.90 6.19
CA ARG A 32 3.05 3.00 7.01
C ARG A 32 2.75 2.84 8.50
N ASN A 33 1.68 3.48 8.98
CA ASN A 33 1.24 3.39 10.37
C ASN A 33 0.81 1.95 10.71
N ALA A 34 0.02 1.33 9.83
CA ALA A 34 -0.41 -0.06 9.97
C ALA A 34 0.78 -1.02 9.99
N ARG A 35 1.73 -0.87 9.05
CA ARG A 35 2.99 -1.66 9.06
C ARG A 35 3.73 -1.52 10.38
N GLN A 36 3.90 -0.29 10.87
CA GLN A 36 4.59 -0.04 12.14
C GLN A 36 3.84 -0.66 13.33
N ALA A 37 2.51 -0.63 13.31
CA ALA A 37 1.69 -1.25 14.34
C ALA A 37 1.82 -2.77 14.36
N MET A 38 2.08 -3.41 13.22
CA MET A 38 2.25 -4.88 13.09
C MET A 38 3.68 -5.35 13.36
N LYS A 39 4.64 -4.42 13.37
CA LYS A 39 6.07 -4.72 13.45
C LYS A 39 6.41 -5.55 14.68
N GLY A 40 7.11 -6.66 14.44
CA GLY A 40 7.66 -7.52 15.49
C GLY A 40 6.69 -8.52 16.12
N TRP A 41 5.38 -8.43 15.88
CA TRP A 41 4.41 -9.41 16.38
C TRP A 41 3.50 -10.01 15.28
N ASN A 42 3.39 -9.37 14.12
CA ASN A 42 2.65 -9.90 12.98
C ASN A 42 3.40 -9.65 11.65
N PRO A 43 4.40 -10.47 11.32
CA PRO A 43 5.21 -10.30 10.10
C PRO A 43 4.40 -10.39 8.82
N GLU A 44 3.32 -11.19 8.79
CA GLU A 44 2.47 -11.34 7.61
C GLU A 44 1.73 -10.05 7.29
N LYS A 45 1.12 -9.42 8.30
CA LYS A 45 0.46 -8.13 8.12
C LYS A 45 1.46 -6.98 7.95
N GLU A 46 2.61 -7.04 8.60
CA GLU A 46 3.71 -6.09 8.37
C GLU A 46 4.07 -6.04 6.88
N ASN A 47 4.34 -7.20 6.27
CA ASN A 47 4.68 -7.28 4.85
C ASN A 47 3.50 -6.90 3.95
N PHE A 48 2.27 -7.32 4.29
CA PHE A 48 1.07 -6.95 3.54
C PHE A 48 0.89 -5.43 3.42
N TYR A 49 1.03 -4.69 4.53
CA TYR A 49 0.91 -3.23 4.51
C TYR A 49 2.14 -2.54 3.89
N ALA A 50 3.32 -3.18 3.93
CA ALA A 50 4.48 -2.71 3.19
C ALA A 50 4.21 -2.76 1.67
N ASP A 51 3.75 -3.90 1.18
CA ASP A 51 3.41 -4.12 -0.24
C ASP A 51 2.32 -3.16 -0.71
N GLN A 52 1.24 -3.06 0.06
CA GLN A 52 0.14 -2.16 -0.24
C GLN A 52 0.62 -0.70 -0.34
N GLY A 53 1.37 -0.22 0.65
CA GLY A 53 1.90 1.14 0.65
C GLY A 53 2.86 1.42 -0.50
N MET A 54 3.63 0.42 -0.96
CA MET A 54 4.49 0.53 -2.13
C MET A 54 3.66 0.68 -3.42
N THR A 55 2.60 -0.11 -3.60
CA THR A 55 1.72 -0.01 -4.78
C THR A 55 1.11 1.38 -4.94
N TYR A 56 0.58 1.96 -3.86
CA TYR A 56 0.05 3.34 -3.91
C TYR A 56 1.16 4.38 -4.14
N SER A 57 2.36 4.15 -3.58
CA SER A 57 3.50 5.05 -3.79
C SER A 57 3.96 5.06 -5.25
N ASP A 58 3.86 3.94 -5.95
CA ASP A 58 4.22 3.86 -7.37
C ASP A 58 3.27 4.69 -8.24
N GLU A 59 1.97 4.63 -7.96
CA GLU A 59 1.01 5.49 -8.65
C GLU A 59 1.25 6.98 -8.35
N LEU A 60 1.51 7.33 -7.09
CA LEU A 60 1.88 8.70 -6.72
C LEU A 60 3.13 9.19 -7.48
N ARG A 61 4.16 8.36 -7.61
CA ARG A 61 5.38 8.67 -8.37
C ARG A 61 5.10 8.86 -9.86
N ARG A 62 4.19 8.08 -10.45
CA ARG A 62 3.79 8.24 -11.86
C ARG A 62 3.13 9.58 -12.13
N ARG A 63 2.37 10.11 -11.17
CA ARG A 63 1.65 11.40 -11.30
C ARG A 63 2.52 12.64 -11.10
N ILE A 64 3.67 12.49 -10.44
CA ILE A 64 4.61 13.60 -10.17
C ILE A 64 5.65 13.76 -11.29
N LYS A 65 5.81 12.74 -12.15
CA LYS A 65 6.62 12.85 -13.38
C LYS A 65 5.94 13.72 -14.42
#